data_AF-A0AAW2AMV9-F1
#
_entry.id   AF-A0AAW2AMV9-F1
#
_cell.length_a   1.000
_cell.length_b   1.000
_cell.length_c   1.000
_cell.angle_alpha   90.00
_cell.angle_beta   90.00
_cell.angle_gamma   90.00
#
_symmetry.space_group_name_H-M   'P 1'
#
loop_
_entity.id
_entity.type
_entity.pdbx_description
1 polymer ?
#
loop_
_entity_poly.entity_id
_entity_poly.type
_entity_poly.pdbx_seq_one_letter_code
_entity_poly.pdbx_strand_id
1 'polypeptide(L)'
;MMKLVMSIVALLYVGVAQTQDLYMSSEIKKIKPMEEKLNALYDEVRELRSKNEALTIKLKLRKHKVNVAFSASLSSSLGFRDFGPHTEATTLVYEHAFINNGNAYDTNTGIFTAPVKGVYFFIFVVFNPSNVPTGVRLLKNDKFVVAASDNLPGQDTEDTTCNSVTLLLEQGDRIHLQLIENRRVYADSWKRNTFSGHLLFTV
;
A
#
# COMPACT_ATOMS: atom_id res chain seq x y z
N MET A 1 -71.80 38.86 -56.63
CA MET A 1 -70.41 39.29 -56.37
C MET A 1 -70.00 39.11 -54.90
N MET A 2 -70.71 39.70 -53.94
CA MET A 2 -70.37 39.65 -52.50
C MET A 2 -70.29 38.24 -51.88
N LYS A 3 -71.19 37.31 -52.26
CA LYS A 3 -71.16 35.91 -51.77
C LYS A 3 -69.90 35.13 -52.19
N LEU A 4 -69.41 35.37 -53.40
CA LEU A 4 -68.22 34.70 -53.93
C LEU A 4 -66.95 35.19 -53.21
N VAL A 5 -66.86 36.50 -52.98
CA VAL A 5 -65.74 37.12 -52.23
C VAL A 5 -65.69 36.59 -50.80
N MET A 6 -66.82 36.50 -50.11
CA MET A 6 -66.88 35.95 -48.75
C MET A 6 -66.48 34.46 -48.70
N SER A 7 -66.86 33.66 -49.70
CA SER A 7 -66.45 32.25 -49.79
C SER A 7 -64.94 32.10 -49.98
N ILE A 8 -64.32 32.94 -50.81
CA ILE A 8 -62.87 32.92 -51.06
C ILE A 8 -62.10 33.33 -49.81
N VAL A 9 -62.55 34.37 -49.10
CA VAL A 9 -61.93 34.81 -47.83
C VAL A 9 -62.03 33.73 -46.77
N ALA A 10 -63.17 33.03 -46.65
CA ALA A 10 -63.33 31.92 -45.74
C ALA A 10 -62.40 30.74 -46.08
N LEU A 11 -62.26 30.40 -47.36
CA LEU A 11 -61.33 29.36 -47.83
C LEU A 11 -59.87 29.69 -47.54
N LEU A 12 -59.45 30.95 -47.77
CA LEU A 12 -58.10 31.41 -47.44
C LEU A 12 -57.83 31.33 -45.94
N TYR A 13 -58.78 31.75 -45.11
CA TYR A 13 -58.64 31.69 -43.66
C TYR A 13 -58.52 30.25 -43.15
N VAL A 14 -59.35 29.34 -43.66
CA VAL A 14 -59.28 27.90 -43.35
C VAL A 14 -57.94 27.31 -43.79
N GLY A 15 -57.47 27.64 -44.99
CA GLY A 15 -56.17 27.18 -45.48
C GLY A 15 -54.99 27.64 -44.61
N VAL A 16 -54.98 28.91 -44.21
CA VAL A 16 -53.94 29.46 -43.31
C VAL A 16 -53.99 28.76 -41.95
N ALA A 17 -55.17 28.63 -41.33
CA ALA A 17 -55.33 27.93 -40.05
C ALA A 17 -54.83 26.48 -40.13
N GLN A 18 -55.16 25.77 -41.21
CA GLN A 18 -54.75 24.38 -41.40
C GLN A 18 -53.23 24.22 -41.62
N THR A 19 -52.59 25.16 -42.34
CA THR A 19 -51.12 25.18 -42.46
C THR A 19 -50.43 25.48 -41.13
N GLN A 20 -51.02 26.35 -40.30
CA GLN A 20 -50.51 26.70 -38.99
C GLN A 20 -50.64 25.53 -38.00
N ASP A 21 -51.75 24.79 -38.03
CA ASP A 21 -51.94 23.56 -37.25
C ASP A 21 -50.98 22.43 -37.67
N LEU A 22 -50.73 22.25 -38.97
CA LEU A 22 -49.76 21.28 -39.47
C LEU A 22 -48.33 21.62 -38.99
N TYR A 23 -47.98 22.91 -39.00
CA TYR A 23 -46.69 23.38 -38.49
C TYR A 23 -46.55 23.12 -36.99
N MET A 24 -47.55 23.51 -36.20
CA MET A 24 -47.57 23.28 -34.74
C MET A 24 -47.53 21.79 -34.38
N SER A 25 -48.26 20.95 -35.11
CA SER A 25 -48.24 19.48 -34.94
C SER A 25 -46.85 18.90 -35.23
N SER A 26 -46.15 19.44 -36.22
CA SER A 26 -44.78 19.03 -36.56
C SER A 26 -43.76 19.39 -35.46
N GLU A 27 -43.89 20.56 -34.84
CA GLU A 27 -43.03 20.98 -33.73
C GLU A 27 -43.34 20.19 -32.44
N ILE A 28 -44.61 19.97 -32.12
CA ILE A 28 -45.02 19.16 -30.96
C ILE A 28 -44.47 17.72 -31.05
N LYS A 29 -44.41 17.14 -32.26
CA LYS A 29 -43.80 15.81 -32.47
C LYS A 29 -42.31 15.76 -32.15
N LYS A 30 -41.58 16.88 -32.21
CA LYS A 30 -40.16 16.96 -31.84
C LYS A 30 -39.94 17.12 -30.33
N ILE A 31 -40.93 17.61 -29.60
CA ILE A 31 -40.81 17.89 -28.15
C ILE A 31 -40.69 16.59 -27.35
N LYS A 32 -41.58 15.61 -27.58
CA LYS A 32 -41.56 14.32 -26.84
C LYS A 32 -40.20 13.61 -26.84
N PRO A 33 -39.54 13.35 -27.99
CA PRO A 33 -38.23 12.70 -27.98
C PRO A 33 -37.14 13.58 -27.34
N MET A 34 -37.32 14.91 -27.34
CA MET A 34 -36.40 15.81 -26.67
C MET A 34 -36.58 15.79 -25.14
N GLU A 35 -37.81 15.67 -24.64
CA GLU A 35 -38.10 15.45 -23.22
C GLU A 35 -37.56 14.11 -22.73
N GLU A 36 -37.71 13.04 -23.51
CA GLU A 36 -37.13 11.73 -23.21
C GLU A 36 -35.60 11.79 -23.12
N LYS A 37 -34.95 12.45 -24.10
CA LYS A 37 -33.50 12.68 -24.07
C LYS A 37 -33.08 13.53 -22.88
N LEU A 38 -33.87 14.54 -22.50
CA LEU A 38 -33.58 15.41 -21.37
C LEU A 38 -33.65 14.63 -20.05
N ASN A 39 -34.66 13.79 -19.87
CA ASN A 39 -34.79 12.93 -18.69
C ASN A 39 -33.65 11.91 -18.61
N ALA A 40 -33.31 11.25 -19.74
CA ALA A 40 -32.17 10.33 -19.80
C ALA A 40 -30.85 11.03 -19.45
N LEU A 41 -30.65 12.26 -19.92
CA LEU A 41 -29.47 13.06 -19.60
C LEU A 41 -29.43 13.43 -18.10
N TYR A 42 -30.58 13.76 -17.49
CA TYR A 42 -30.65 14.01 -16.05
C TYR A 42 -30.27 12.77 -15.23
N ASP A 43 -30.73 11.59 -15.65
CA ASP A 43 -30.39 10.32 -14.99
C ASP A 43 -28.90 10.01 -15.14
N GLU A 44 -28.31 10.21 -16.33
CA GLU A 44 -26.88 10.02 -16.56
C GLU A 44 -26.03 10.97 -15.70
N VAL A 45 -26.40 12.26 -15.63
CA VAL A 45 -25.72 13.23 -14.77
C VAL A 45 -25.79 12.83 -13.30
N ARG A 46 -26.93 12.31 -12.84
CA ARG A 46 -27.10 11.82 -11.47
C ARG A 46 -26.19 10.62 -11.20
N GLU A 47 -26.11 9.68 -12.13
CA GLU A 47 -25.24 8.50 -12.00
C GLU A 47 -23.76 8.89 -12.00
N LEU A 48 -23.34 9.77 -12.89
CA LEU A 48 -21.96 10.27 -12.97
C LEU A 48 -21.55 11.00 -11.69
N ARG A 49 -22.44 11.80 -11.10
CA ARG A 49 -22.19 12.45 -9.80
C ARG A 49 -21.93 11.42 -8.69
N SER A 50 -22.79 10.39 -8.60
CA SER A 50 -22.61 9.30 -7.64
C SER A 50 -21.27 8.56 -7.83
N LYS A 51 -20.92 8.23 -9.09
CA LYS A 51 -19.63 7.60 -9.41
C LYS A 51 -18.44 8.49 -9.05
N ASN A 52 -18.53 9.80 -9.29
CA ASN A 52 -17.47 10.76 -8.94
C ASN A 52 -17.27 10.89 -7.43
N GLU A 53 -18.33 10.88 -6.64
CA GLU A 53 -18.25 10.87 -5.17
C GLU A 53 -17.57 9.60 -4.66
N ALA A 54 -18.00 8.43 -5.15
CA ALA A 54 -17.41 7.15 -4.80
C ALA A 54 -15.90 7.09 -5.16
N LEU A 55 -15.54 7.60 -6.34
CA LEU A 55 -14.15 7.65 -6.78
C LEU A 55 -13.32 8.61 -5.91
N THR A 56 -13.90 9.73 -5.51
CA THR A 56 -13.26 10.69 -4.58
C THR A 56 -12.95 10.05 -3.24
N ILE A 57 -13.89 9.27 -2.67
CA ILE A 57 -13.68 8.52 -1.43
C ILE A 57 -12.56 7.49 -1.61
N LYS A 58 -12.58 6.72 -2.72
CA LYS A 58 -11.56 5.70 -3.02
C LYS A 58 -10.16 6.32 -3.18
N LEU A 59 -10.06 7.50 -3.78
CA LEU A 59 -8.79 8.23 -3.92
C LEU A 59 -8.28 8.75 -2.57
N LYS A 60 -9.16 9.27 -1.70
CA LYS A 60 -8.80 9.67 -0.33
C LYS A 60 -8.25 8.50 0.47
N LEU A 61 -8.89 7.32 0.37
CA LEU A 61 -8.42 6.09 1.02
C LEU A 61 -7.07 5.61 0.47
N ARG A 62 -6.86 5.70 -0.86
CA ARG A 62 -5.56 5.37 -1.46
C ARG A 62 -4.44 6.29 -1.01
N LYS A 63 -4.68 7.59 -0.85
CA LYS A 63 -3.69 8.55 -0.34
C LYS A 63 -3.23 8.23 1.10
N HIS A 64 -4.04 7.52 1.89
CA HIS A 64 -3.70 7.12 3.26
C HIS A 64 -3.07 5.72 3.33
N LYS A 65 -2.91 5.02 2.21
CA LYS A 65 -2.29 3.69 2.22
C LYS A 65 -0.77 3.81 2.28
N VAL A 66 -0.26 4.02 3.50
CA VAL A 66 1.17 3.90 3.79
C VAL A 66 1.51 2.42 3.78
N ASN A 67 2.32 1.99 2.81
CA ASN A 67 2.86 0.64 2.79
C ASN A 67 4.30 0.71 3.29
N VAL A 68 4.63 -0.05 4.33
CA VAL A 68 5.98 -0.16 4.85
C VAL A 68 6.34 -1.63 4.90
N ALA A 69 7.42 -2.00 4.22
CA ALA A 69 7.93 -3.36 4.25
C ALA A 69 9.41 -3.35 3.90
N PHE A 70 10.22 -4.02 4.70
CA PHE A 70 11.60 -4.32 4.37
C PHE A 70 11.89 -5.80 4.60
N SER A 71 12.84 -6.32 3.82
CA SER A 71 13.44 -7.62 4.05
C SER A 71 14.88 -7.53 3.58
N ALA A 72 15.82 -7.88 4.46
CA ALA A 72 17.24 -7.76 4.21
C ALA A 72 18.01 -9.00 4.67
N SER A 73 19.15 -9.27 4.03
CA SER A 73 20.11 -10.29 4.40
C SER A 73 21.42 -9.67 4.87
N LEU A 74 22.14 -10.39 5.72
CA LEU A 74 23.43 -9.95 6.29
C LEU A 74 24.58 -9.92 5.27
N SER A 75 24.43 -10.60 4.14
CA SER A 75 25.41 -10.62 3.04
C SER A 75 24.82 -10.04 1.76
N SER A 76 25.63 -9.23 1.06
CA SER A 76 25.41 -8.77 -0.31
C SER A 76 26.26 -9.50 -1.35
N SER A 77 27.34 -10.19 -0.95
CA SER A 77 28.43 -10.60 -1.84
C SER A 77 28.63 -12.11 -1.94
N LEU A 78 29.42 -12.52 -2.95
CA LEU A 78 30.01 -13.84 -3.03
C LEU A 78 31.04 -14.02 -1.90
N GLY A 79 31.09 -15.21 -1.32
CA GLY A 79 31.98 -15.55 -0.20
C GLY A 79 31.25 -15.68 1.13
N PHE A 80 32.03 -15.73 2.21
CA PHE A 80 31.51 -15.82 3.57
C PHE A 80 32.18 -14.80 4.49
N ARG A 81 31.48 -14.43 5.57
CA ARG A 81 31.99 -13.51 6.59
C ARG A 81 31.41 -13.88 7.96
N ASP A 82 32.30 -14.04 8.94
CA ASP A 82 31.92 -14.12 10.34
C ASP A 82 31.76 -12.71 10.94
N PHE A 83 30.73 -12.54 11.75
CA PHE A 83 30.55 -11.36 12.60
C PHE A 83 30.61 -11.80 14.06
N GLY A 84 31.55 -11.22 14.80
CA GLY A 84 31.88 -11.68 16.14
C GLY A 84 32.69 -12.99 16.18
N PRO A 85 32.97 -13.51 17.38
CA PRO A 85 32.52 -13.00 18.67
C PRO A 85 33.14 -11.64 19.00
N HIS A 86 32.30 -10.71 19.47
CA HIS A 86 32.72 -9.42 20.01
C HIS A 86 32.54 -9.42 21.52
N THR A 87 33.43 -8.76 22.26
CA THR A 87 33.31 -8.65 23.73
C THR A 87 32.13 -7.79 24.16
N GLU A 88 31.65 -6.92 23.26
CA GLU A 88 30.48 -6.08 23.48
C GLU A 88 29.36 -6.40 22.48
N ALA A 89 28.12 -6.20 22.92
CA ALA A 89 26.96 -6.35 22.04
C ALA A 89 27.03 -5.32 20.90
N THR A 90 26.87 -5.79 19.66
CA THR A 90 27.11 -4.98 18.46
C THR A 90 25.88 -4.99 17.56
N THR A 91 25.46 -3.82 17.05
CA THR A 91 24.34 -3.73 16.11
C THR A 91 24.68 -4.43 14.80
N LEU A 92 23.78 -5.30 14.34
CA LEU A 92 23.92 -6.00 13.06
C LEU A 92 23.34 -5.18 11.92
N VAL A 93 24.16 -4.98 10.88
CA VAL A 93 23.77 -4.24 9.67
C VAL A 93 23.47 -5.24 8.56
N TYR A 94 22.19 -5.46 8.27
CA TYR A 94 21.76 -6.29 7.14
C TYR A 94 21.83 -5.45 5.86
N GLU A 95 23.04 -5.35 5.32
CA GLU A 95 23.41 -4.45 4.23
C GLU A 95 22.69 -4.70 2.89
N HIS A 96 22.15 -5.90 2.68
CA HIS A 96 21.50 -6.27 1.41
C HIS A 96 19.97 -6.31 1.55
N ALA A 97 19.29 -5.26 1.11
CA ALA A 97 17.82 -5.23 1.06
C ALA A 97 17.28 -5.95 -0.20
N PHE A 98 16.40 -6.94 -0.01
CA PHE A 98 15.57 -7.50 -1.08
C PHE A 98 14.42 -6.55 -1.45
N ILE A 99 13.87 -5.88 -0.44
CA ILE A 99 12.85 -4.84 -0.56
C ILE A 99 13.03 -3.86 0.59
N ASN A 100 12.73 -2.58 0.34
CA ASN A 100 12.71 -1.53 1.36
C ASN A 100 11.63 -0.49 1.02
N ASN A 101 10.39 -0.94 0.87
CA ASN A 101 9.29 -0.07 0.51
C ASN A 101 8.96 0.89 1.67
N GLY A 102 8.91 2.19 1.37
CA GLY A 102 8.78 3.24 2.37
C GLY A 102 10.11 3.71 2.97
N ASN A 103 11.25 3.12 2.55
CA ASN A 103 12.60 3.50 2.98
C ASN A 103 12.75 3.63 4.50
N ALA A 104 12.08 2.75 5.24
CA ALA A 104 12.04 2.79 6.69
C ALA A 104 13.22 2.03 7.34
N TYR A 105 13.90 1.16 6.59
CA TYR A 105 15.11 0.48 7.03
C TYR A 105 16.35 1.13 6.44
N ASP A 106 17.33 1.49 7.27
CA ASP A 106 18.63 2.00 6.81
C ASP A 106 19.64 0.84 6.73
N THR A 107 20.05 0.50 5.50
CA THR A 107 21.01 -0.59 5.22
C THR A 107 22.44 -0.25 5.61
N ASN A 108 22.75 1.01 5.95
CA ASN A 108 24.08 1.40 6.44
C ASN A 108 24.19 1.30 7.96
N THR A 109 23.07 1.46 8.69
CA THR A 109 23.06 1.42 10.15
C THR A 109 22.41 0.16 10.72
N GLY A 110 21.63 -0.58 9.93
CA GLY A 110 20.88 -1.75 10.37
C GLY A 110 19.59 -1.44 11.13
N ILE A 111 19.07 -0.22 11.00
CA ILE A 111 18.01 0.31 11.87
C ILE A 111 16.74 0.57 11.06
N PHE A 112 15.63 0.00 11.52
CA PHE A 112 14.31 0.36 11.07
C PHE A 112 13.78 1.54 11.91
N THR A 113 13.22 2.56 11.28
CA THR A 113 12.56 3.69 11.93
C THR A 113 11.10 3.75 11.47
N ALA A 114 10.15 3.65 12.40
CA ALA A 114 8.73 3.66 12.08
C ALA A 114 8.32 5.01 11.43
N PRO A 115 7.87 5.05 10.17
CA PRO A 115 7.54 6.30 9.50
C PRO A 115 6.17 6.86 9.93
N VAL A 116 5.31 6.01 10.51
CA VAL A 116 3.97 6.35 11.00
C VAL A 116 3.66 5.53 12.24
N LYS A 117 2.68 5.96 13.03
CA LYS A 117 2.11 5.13 14.10
C LYS A 117 1.38 3.93 13.49
N GLY A 118 1.60 2.74 14.05
CA GLY A 118 0.95 1.55 13.55
C GLY A 118 1.39 0.26 14.23
N VAL A 119 0.75 -0.83 13.84
CA VAL A 119 1.11 -2.18 14.27
C VAL A 119 2.04 -2.81 13.24
N TYR A 120 3.24 -3.18 13.68
CA TYR A 120 4.30 -3.73 12.85
C TYR A 120 4.64 -5.15 13.26
N PHE A 121 4.90 -6.02 12.29
CA PHE A 121 5.46 -7.35 12.51
C PHE A 121 6.94 -7.34 12.14
N PHE A 122 7.76 -7.98 12.98
CA PHE A 122 9.18 -8.21 12.74
C PHE A 122 9.51 -9.70 12.90
N ILE A 123 10.39 -10.20 12.04
CA ILE A 123 10.95 -11.55 12.13
C ILE A 123 12.42 -11.50 11.78
N PHE A 124 13.21 -12.28 12.49
CA PHE A 124 14.62 -12.46 12.18
C PHE A 124 15.01 -13.93 12.27
N VAL A 125 15.86 -14.34 11.35
CA VAL A 125 16.46 -15.67 11.30
C VAL A 125 17.96 -15.49 11.36
N VAL A 126 18.59 -16.24 12.24
CA VAL A 126 20.02 -16.21 12.47
C VAL A 126 20.59 -17.60 12.25
N PHE A 127 21.68 -17.65 11.51
CA PHE A 127 22.37 -18.89 11.17
C PHE A 127 23.87 -18.78 11.46
N ASN A 128 24.46 -19.86 11.97
CA ASN A 128 25.89 -19.94 12.27
C ASN A 128 26.40 -21.39 12.11
N PRO A 129 27.28 -21.68 11.12
CA PRO A 129 27.95 -22.97 10.96
C PRO A 129 29.29 -22.95 11.71
N SER A 130 29.29 -22.93 13.04
CA SER A 130 30.52 -22.72 13.81
C SER A 130 30.44 -23.30 15.21
N ASN A 131 31.59 -23.61 15.81
CA ASN A 131 31.74 -24.05 17.20
C ASN A 131 31.60 -22.92 18.24
N VAL A 132 30.91 -21.83 17.88
CA VAL A 132 30.73 -20.62 18.70
C VAL A 132 29.23 -20.42 18.90
N PRO A 133 28.76 -20.08 20.11
CA PRO A 133 27.35 -19.80 20.33
C PRO A 133 26.83 -18.69 19.41
N THR A 134 25.57 -18.78 19.00
CA THR A 134 24.90 -17.76 18.19
C THR A 134 23.79 -17.09 18.99
N GLY A 135 23.48 -15.84 18.66
CA GLY A 135 22.31 -15.20 19.24
C GLY A 135 22.24 -13.72 19.04
N VAL A 136 21.01 -13.26 18.83
CA VAL A 136 20.69 -11.86 18.64
C VAL A 136 19.51 -11.47 19.52
N ARG A 137 19.45 -10.19 19.85
CA ARG A 137 18.30 -9.57 20.49
C ARG A 137 17.76 -8.45 19.62
N LEU A 138 16.44 -8.31 19.60
CA LEU A 138 15.74 -7.20 18.98
C LEU A 138 15.47 -6.14 20.05
N LEU A 139 15.81 -4.90 19.72
CA LEU A 139 15.60 -3.75 20.59
C LEU A 139 14.59 -2.79 19.98
N LYS A 140 13.76 -2.19 20.84
CA LYS A 140 12.95 -1.01 20.54
C LYS A 140 13.50 0.17 21.33
N ASN A 141 14.00 1.19 20.64
CA ASN A 141 14.62 2.37 21.26
C ASN A 141 15.66 1.97 22.32
N ASP A 142 16.56 1.06 21.94
CA ASP A 142 17.64 0.53 22.79
C ASP A 142 17.17 -0.23 24.04
N LYS A 143 15.89 -0.61 24.11
CA LYS A 143 15.33 -1.50 25.14
C LYS A 143 15.05 -2.87 24.56
N PHE A 144 15.44 -3.90 25.31
CA PHE A 144 15.20 -5.30 24.94
C PHE A 144 13.71 -5.60 24.69
N VAL A 145 13.42 -6.38 23.65
CA VAL A 145 12.06 -6.85 23.32
C VAL A 145 11.99 -8.37 23.27
N VAL A 146 12.74 -8.99 22.35
CA VAL A 146 12.82 -10.45 22.17
C VAL A 146 14.23 -10.85 21.77
N ALA A 147 14.58 -12.12 21.97
CA ALA A 147 15.85 -12.69 21.51
C ALA A 147 15.65 -14.08 20.92
N ALA A 148 16.63 -14.49 20.12
CA ALA A 148 16.83 -15.87 19.70
C ALA A 148 18.31 -16.19 19.87
N SER A 149 18.63 -17.32 20.48
CA SER A 149 20.02 -17.73 20.73
C SER A 149 20.14 -19.23 20.77
N ASP A 150 21.31 -19.72 20.36
CA ASP A 150 21.74 -21.08 20.59
C ASP A 150 23.10 -21.08 21.28
N ASN A 151 23.33 -22.04 22.17
CA ASN A 151 24.56 -22.15 22.94
C ASN A 151 25.63 -22.90 22.14
N LEU A 152 26.74 -23.25 22.79
CA LEU A 152 27.84 -23.94 22.13
C LEU A 152 27.32 -25.22 21.43
N PRO A 153 27.49 -25.34 20.11
CA PRO A 153 27.08 -26.52 19.40
C PRO A 153 27.89 -27.73 19.85
N GLY A 154 27.24 -28.90 19.83
CA GLY A 154 27.86 -30.18 20.10
C GLY A 154 28.56 -30.75 18.87
N GLN A 155 28.14 -31.95 18.45
CA GLN A 155 28.59 -32.55 17.18
C GLN A 155 27.88 -31.95 15.96
N ASP A 156 26.68 -31.40 16.15
CA ASP A 156 25.98 -30.61 15.15
C ASP A 156 26.48 -29.18 15.23
N THR A 157 26.93 -28.62 14.11
CA THR A 157 27.58 -27.30 14.05
C THR A 157 26.79 -26.30 13.22
N GLU A 158 25.66 -26.68 12.63
CA GLU A 158 24.83 -25.80 11.80
C GLU A 158 23.58 -25.36 12.55
N ASP A 159 23.70 -24.31 13.36
CA ASP A 159 22.61 -23.84 14.19
C ASP A 159 21.80 -22.73 13.50
N THR A 160 20.48 -22.87 13.55
CA THR A 160 19.53 -21.82 13.14
C THR A 160 18.61 -21.48 14.31
N THR A 161 18.52 -20.19 14.63
CA THR A 161 17.60 -19.68 15.65
C THR A 161 16.81 -18.49 15.11
N CYS A 162 15.56 -18.35 15.51
CA CYS A 162 14.68 -17.28 15.04
C CYS A 162 13.69 -16.85 16.12
N ASN A 163 13.21 -15.62 16.00
CA ASN A 163 12.06 -15.16 16.78
C ASN A 163 11.29 -14.11 15.95
N SER A 164 10.07 -13.81 16.38
CA SER A 164 9.23 -12.79 15.76
C SER A 164 8.42 -12.04 16.82
N VAL A 165 8.02 -10.82 16.49
CA VAL A 165 7.22 -10.00 17.40
C VAL A 165 6.33 -9.04 16.62
N THR A 166 5.11 -8.84 17.13
CA THR A 166 4.20 -7.79 16.66
C THR A 166 4.16 -6.67 17.70
N LEU A 167 4.43 -5.43 17.29
CA LEU A 167 4.54 -4.27 18.17
C LEU A 167 3.67 -3.11 17.67
N LEU A 168 3.05 -2.40 18.61
CA LEU A 168 2.59 -1.04 18.37
C LEU A 168 3.80 -0.10 18.44
N LEU A 169 4.06 0.62 17.35
CA LEU A 169 5.11 1.62 17.25
C LEU A 169 4.50 3.00 17.09
N GLU A 170 5.09 3.98 17.76
CA GLU A 170 4.90 5.40 17.45
C GLU A 170 5.80 5.80 16.28
N GLN A 171 5.43 6.89 15.59
CA GLN A 171 6.31 7.47 14.57
C GLN A 171 7.68 7.83 15.19
N GLY A 172 8.76 7.40 14.56
CA GLY A 172 10.13 7.61 15.02
C GLY A 172 10.68 6.53 15.95
N ASP A 173 9.87 5.55 16.39
CA ASP A 173 10.38 4.40 17.12
C ASP A 173 11.38 3.62 16.26
N ARG A 174 12.51 3.23 16.87
CA ARG A 174 13.64 2.56 16.21
C ARG A 174 13.70 1.10 16.62
N ILE A 175 13.77 0.21 15.62
CA ILE A 175 13.96 -1.23 15.80
C ILE A 175 15.31 -1.64 15.18
N HIS A 176 16.11 -2.40 15.92
CA HIS A 176 17.35 -2.97 15.42
C HIS A 176 17.70 -4.29 16.10
N LEU A 177 18.57 -5.06 15.47
CA LEU A 177 19.12 -6.29 16.01
C LEU A 177 20.53 -6.03 16.55
N GLN A 178 20.81 -6.54 17.73
CA GLN A 178 22.18 -6.63 18.26
C GLN A 178 22.61 -8.08 18.36
N LEU A 179 23.80 -8.36 17.85
CA LEU A 179 24.58 -9.52 18.21
C LEU A 179 24.85 -9.49 19.71
N ILE A 180 24.48 -10.55 20.41
CA ILE A 180 24.78 -10.71 21.84
C ILE A 180 26.30 -10.83 21.99
N GLU A 181 26.84 -10.30 23.08
CA GLU A 181 28.27 -10.43 23.39
C GLU A 181 28.72 -11.91 23.36
N ASN A 182 29.98 -12.11 22.96
CA ASN A 182 30.62 -13.42 22.85
C ASN A 182 29.93 -14.41 21.89
N ARG A 183 29.02 -13.95 21.04
CA ARG A 183 28.33 -14.76 20.03
C ARG A 183 28.73 -14.40 18.61
N ARG A 184 28.54 -15.33 17.68
CA ARG A 184 28.86 -15.14 16.26
C ARG A 184 27.64 -15.35 15.38
N VAL A 185 27.58 -14.62 14.28
CA VAL A 185 26.67 -14.89 13.15
C VAL A 185 27.46 -14.97 11.85
N TYR A 186 26.95 -15.73 10.89
CA TYR A 186 27.67 -16.08 9.68
C TYR A 186 26.92 -15.63 8.42
N ALA A 187 27.57 -14.83 7.59
CA ALA A 187 27.05 -14.41 6.29
C ALA A 187 27.64 -15.27 5.17
N ASP A 188 26.81 -15.69 4.23
CA ASP A 188 27.22 -16.36 2.99
C ASP A 188 26.30 -16.02 1.81
N SER A 189 26.60 -16.61 0.65
CA SER A 189 25.79 -16.48 -0.56
C SER A 189 24.42 -17.14 -0.48
N TRP A 190 24.16 -17.99 0.53
CA TRP A 190 22.87 -18.65 0.76
C TRP A 190 21.90 -17.76 1.53
N LYS A 191 22.36 -16.61 2.06
CA LYS A 191 21.54 -15.56 2.68
C LYS A 191 20.66 -16.08 3.83
N ARG A 192 21.22 -17.00 4.63
CA ARG A 192 20.53 -17.67 5.75
C ARG A 192 20.26 -16.77 6.97
N ASN A 193 20.95 -15.64 7.05
CA ASN A 193 20.71 -14.60 8.04
C ASN A 193 19.82 -13.52 7.43
N THR A 194 18.57 -13.42 7.92
CA THR A 194 17.59 -12.45 7.42
C THR A 194 16.93 -11.65 8.53
N PHE A 195 16.57 -10.40 8.22
CA PHE A 195 15.76 -9.54 9.07
C PHE A 195 14.69 -8.88 8.21
N SER A 196 13.43 -9.05 8.59
CA SER A 196 12.29 -8.51 7.86
C SER A 196 11.28 -7.87 8.79
N GLY A 197 10.58 -6.87 8.29
CA GLY A 197 9.46 -6.28 9.00
C GLY A 197 8.52 -5.49 8.10
N HIS A 198 7.25 -5.40 8.49
CA HIS A 198 6.23 -4.72 7.72
C HIS A 198 5.12 -4.14 8.59
N LEU A 199 4.50 -3.05 8.11
CA LEU A 199 3.30 -2.45 8.68
C LEU A 199 2.10 -3.32 8.34
N LEU A 200 1.39 -3.78 9.37
CA LEU A 200 0.13 -4.50 9.22
C LEU A 200 -1.01 -3.51 8.96
N PHE A 201 -1.12 -2.49 9.80
CA PHE A 201 -2.10 -1.41 9.67
C PHE A 201 -1.71 -0.20 10.52
N THR A 202 -2.07 0.99 10.03
CA THR A 202 -1.97 2.25 10.77
C THR A 202 -3.03 2.32 11.88
N VAL A 203 -2.74 3.06 12.95
CA VAL A 203 -3.66 3.33 14.07
C VAL A 203 -3.99 4.81 14.14
#